data_AF-A0A428QZV6-F1
#
_entry.id   AF-A0A428QZV6-F1
#
_cell.length_a   1.000
_cell.length_b   1.000
_cell.length_c   1.000
_cell.angle_alpha   90.00
_cell.angle_beta   90.00
_cell.angle_gamma   90.00
#
_symmetry.space_group_name_H-M   'P 1'
#
loop_
_entity.id
_entity.type
_entity.pdbx_description
1 polymer ?
#
loop_
_entity_poly.entity_id
_entity_poly.type
_entity_poly.pdbx_seq_one_letter_code
_entity_poly.pdbx_strand_id
1 'polypeptide(L)'
;MLARPTRNELAGHIVPSTIVNKPIAPNFFLEVKGPQDPAVVVTLQARYDGAVGSRAMHSLQNYGAEEPEYDGKAHTFSATYYPDALRLYAHHVTAPTNEGGRPEYHMTMIRGFAMTDIRDTFVKGAGALRNMLDFAEQHLDDFIRAANIRASQAITSQDRTTAEIQPLEDSPDETALSPPGYLYEGDDS
;
A
#
# COMPACT_ATOMS: atom_id res chain seq x y z
N MET A 1 0.45 11.16 3.47
CA MET A 1 0.84 10.11 4.44
C MET A 1 -0.21 9.01 4.45
N LEU A 2 0.21 7.74 4.61
CA LEU A 2 -0.70 6.60 4.70
C LEU A 2 -1.39 6.53 6.08
N ALA A 3 -2.67 6.19 6.09
CA ALA A 3 -3.47 6.02 7.30
C ALA A 3 -2.93 4.90 8.18
N ARG A 4 -3.03 5.05 9.51
CA ARG A 4 -2.52 4.07 10.48
C ARG A 4 -3.09 2.65 10.29
N PRO A 5 -4.41 2.45 10.06
CA PRO A 5 -4.97 1.11 9.85
C PRO A 5 -4.33 0.41 8.64
N THR A 6 -4.32 1.07 7.48
CA THR A 6 -3.70 0.58 6.25
C THR A 6 -2.22 0.28 6.42
N ARG A 7 -1.49 1.18 7.11
CA ARG A 7 -0.06 0.99 7.39
C ARG A 7 0.19 -0.27 8.21
N ASN A 8 -0.62 -0.52 9.23
CA ASN A 8 -0.44 -1.65 10.13
C ASN A 8 -0.76 -2.97 9.42
N GLU A 9 -1.85 -3.00 8.65
CA GLU A 9 -2.26 -4.19 7.89
C GLU A 9 -1.24 -4.57 6.82
N LEU A 10 -0.74 -3.58 6.08
CA LEU A 10 0.22 -3.81 5.00
C LEU A 10 1.68 -3.82 5.45
N ALA A 11 1.97 -3.72 6.76
CA ALA A 11 3.32 -3.50 7.27
C ALA A 11 4.34 -4.53 6.73
N GLY A 12 3.94 -5.80 6.61
CA GLY A 12 4.79 -6.89 6.07
C GLY A 12 5.16 -6.74 4.59
N HIS A 13 4.45 -5.89 3.84
CA HIS A 13 4.66 -5.65 2.41
C HIS A 13 5.28 -4.30 2.12
N ILE A 14 4.89 -3.25 2.85
CA ILE A 14 5.23 -1.87 2.52
C ILE A 14 6.25 -1.24 3.48
N VAL A 15 6.57 -1.86 4.61
CA VAL A 15 7.53 -1.30 5.56
C VAL A 15 8.86 -2.04 5.43
N PRO A 16 9.84 -1.48 4.70
CA PRO A 16 11.13 -2.15 4.48
C PRO A 16 12.05 -2.09 5.72
N SER A 17 11.63 -1.45 6.81
CA SER A 17 12.46 -1.19 7.98
C SER A 17 11.64 -0.97 9.24
N THR A 18 12.12 -1.46 10.38
CA THR A 18 11.49 -1.27 11.70
C THR A 18 11.59 0.16 12.24
N ILE A 19 12.41 1.03 11.62
CA ILE A 19 12.55 2.45 11.99
C ILE A 19 11.32 3.26 11.54
N VAL A 20 10.67 3.93 12.50
CA VAL A 20 9.34 4.56 12.39
C VAL A 20 9.24 5.68 11.33
N ASN A 21 10.37 6.24 10.87
CA ASN A 21 10.47 7.39 9.95
C ASN A 21 11.13 7.08 8.59
N LYS A 22 11.33 5.81 8.23
CA LYS A 22 11.82 5.46 6.89
C LYS A 22 10.71 5.50 5.83
N PRO A 23 11.06 5.63 4.54
CA PRO A 23 10.09 5.57 3.45
C PRO A 23 9.25 4.29 3.53
N ILE A 24 7.95 4.45 3.29
CA ILE A 24 6.99 3.36 3.18
C ILE A 24 6.80 3.09 1.69
N ALA A 25 6.63 1.83 1.32
CA ALA A 25 6.45 1.36 -0.05
C ALA A 25 7.47 2.00 -1.02
N PRO A 26 8.79 1.81 -0.79
CA PRO A 26 9.77 2.27 -1.76
C PRO A 26 9.45 1.64 -3.12
N ASN A 27 9.23 2.49 -4.13
CA ASN A 27 8.92 2.09 -5.49
C ASN A 27 9.94 2.62 -6.50
N PHE A 28 11.06 3.16 -6.01
CA PHE A 28 12.23 3.49 -6.80
C PHE A 28 13.49 2.95 -6.12
N PHE A 29 14.37 2.31 -6.89
CA PHE A 29 15.63 1.73 -6.40
C PHE A 29 16.83 2.19 -7.24
N LEU A 30 17.97 2.45 -6.61
CA LEU A 30 19.21 2.81 -7.30
C LEU A 30 20.33 1.84 -6.90
N GLU A 31 20.79 1.07 -7.86
CA GLU A 31 21.94 0.19 -7.69
C GLU A 31 23.19 0.77 -8.34
N VAL A 32 24.21 1.03 -7.53
CA VAL A 32 25.50 1.56 -7.98
C VAL A 32 26.58 0.54 -7.68
N LYS A 33 27.45 0.29 -8.66
CA LYS A 33 28.58 -0.61 -8.52
C LYS A 33 29.87 0.02 -9.02
N GLY A 34 30.97 -0.35 -8.38
CA GLY A 34 32.31 0.08 -8.78
C GLY A 34 32.82 -0.70 -9.99
N PRO A 35 33.89 -0.23 -10.66
CA PRO A 35 34.40 -0.87 -11.89
C PRO A 35 34.87 -2.33 -11.71
N GLN A 36 35.20 -2.73 -10.47
CA GLN A 36 35.69 -4.06 -10.13
C GLN A 36 34.57 -5.03 -9.74
N ASP A 37 33.35 -4.53 -9.55
CA ASP A 37 32.20 -5.37 -9.21
C ASP A 37 31.70 -6.11 -10.46
N PRO A 38 31.17 -7.34 -10.34
CA PRO A 38 30.60 -8.04 -11.47
C PRO A 38 29.33 -7.36 -11.98
N ALA A 39 29.29 -7.06 -13.29
CA ALA A 39 28.15 -6.45 -13.97
C ALA A 39 26.82 -7.19 -13.73
N VAL A 40 26.87 -8.51 -13.57
CA VAL A 40 25.66 -9.32 -13.31
C VAL A 40 25.01 -8.99 -11.97
N VAL A 41 25.80 -8.59 -10.97
CA VAL A 41 25.30 -8.32 -9.61
C VAL A 41 24.41 -7.09 -9.61
N VAL A 42 24.78 -6.00 -10.31
CA VAL A 42 23.97 -4.77 -10.34
C VAL A 42 22.59 -5.02 -10.96
N THR A 43 22.52 -5.83 -12.01
CA THR A 43 21.26 -6.18 -12.66
C THR A 43 20.41 -7.12 -11.80
N LEU A 44 21.03 -8.08 -11.11
CA LEU A 44 20.31 -9.00 -10.22
C LEU A 44 19.72 -8.28 -9.00
N GLN A 45 20.45 -7.33 -8.41
CA GLN A 45 19.94 -6.53 -7.30
C GLN A 45 18.79 -5.64 -7.75
N ALA A 46 18.94 -4.92 -8.88
CA ALA A 46 17.87 -4.10 -9.42
C ALA A 46 16.60 -4.92 -9.71
N ARG A 47 16.75 -6.16 -10.20
CA ARG A 47 15.63 -7.09 -10.42
C ARG A 47 14.97 -7.52 -9.10
N TYR A 48 15.78 -7.89 -8.11
CA TYR A 48 15.26 -8.36 -6.83
C TYR A 48 14.53 -7.24 -6.08
N ASP A 49 15.15 -6.08 -5.93
CA ASP A 49 14.56 -4.94 -5.22
C ASP A 49 13.35 -4.39 -5.96
N GLY A 50 13.41 -4.35 -7.29
CA GLY A 50 12.25 -4.04 -8.13
C GLY A 50 11.07 -4.98 -7.91
N ALA A 51 11.30 -6.29 -7.80
CA ALA A 51 10.23 -7.25 -7.49
C ALA A 51 9.64 -7.02 -6.08
N VAL A 52 10.47 -6.70 -5.09
CA VAL A 52 10.01 -6.36 -3.73
C VAL A 52 9.15 -5.09 -3.75
N GLY A 53 9.58 -4.04 -4.45
CA GLY A 53 8.82 -2.81 -4.61
C GLY A 53 7.51 -3.03 -5.38
N SER A 54 7.53 -3.80 -6.46
CA SER A 54 6.32 -4.16 -7.21
C SER A 54 5.31 -4.89 -6.35
N ARG A 55 5.76 -5.80 -5.46
CA ARG A 55 4.88 -6.45 -4.48
C ARG A 55 4.27 -5.45 -3.50
N ALA A 56 5.07 -4.49 -3.01
CA ALA A 56 4.59 -3.45 -2.11
C ALA A 56 3.53 -2.57 -2.77
N MET A 57 3.79 -2.09 -3.99
CA MET A 57 2.87 -1.27 -4.77
C MET A 57 1.59 -2.02 -5.14
N HIS A 58 1.70 -3.30 -5.52
CA HIS A 58 0.55 -4.15 -5.82
C HIS A 58 -0.34 -4.37 -4.58
N SER A 59 0.27 -4.56 -3.40
CA SER A 59 -0.46 -4.66 -2.14
C SER A 59 -1.19 -3.37 -1.78
N LEU A 60 -0.58 -2.22 -2.07
CA LEU A 60 -1.18 -0.91 -1.81
C LEU A 60 -2.33 -0.61 -2.80
N GLN A 61 -2.15 -0.92 -4.08
CA GLN A 61 -3.17 -0.81 -5.13
C GLN A 61 -4.44 -1.58 -4.77
N ASN A 62 -4.27 -2.80 -4.26
CA ASN A 62 -5.32 -3.75 -3.92
C ASN A 62 -5.82 -3.66 -2.48
N TYR A 63 -5.41 -2.64 -1.71
CA TYR A 63 -5.89 -2.51 -0.34
C TYR A 63 -7.41 -2.43 -0.28
N GLY A 64 -8.04 -3.34 0.47
CA GLY A 64 -9.49 -3.44 0.62
C GLY A 64 -10.25 -4.05 -0.56
N ALA A 65 -9.54 -4.61 -1.56
CA ALA A 65 -10.17 -5.42 -2.60
C ALA A 65 -10.40 -6.86 -2.11
N GLU A 66 -11.52 -7.48 -2.51
CA GLU A 66 -11.81 -8.89 -2.19
C GLU A 66 -10.85 -9.84 -2.92
N GLU A 67 -10.56 -9.54 -4.19
CA GLU A 67 -9.63 -10.29 -5.02
C GLU A 67 -8.56 -9.35 -5.60
N PRO A 68 -7.28 -9.76 -5.67
CA PRO A 68 -6.24 -8.93 -6.24
C PRO A 68 -6.41 -8.70 -7.76
N GLU A 69 -6.47 -7.44 -8.16
CA GLU A 69 -6.40 -7.01 -9.55
C GLU A 69 -4.95 -6.95 -10.03
N TYR A 70 -4.72 -7.38 -11.28
CA TYR A 70 -3.43 -7.32 -11.96
C TYR A 70 -3.59 -6.54 -13.26
N ASP A 71 -3.21 -5.27 -13.26
CA ASP A 71 -3.33 -4.39 -14.44
C ASP A 71 -2.17 -4.53 -15.44
N GLY A 72 -1.12 -5.28 -15.07
CA GLY A 72 0.08 -5.49 -15.88
C GLY A 72 0.93 -4.23 -16.07
N LYS A 73 0.68 -3.16 -15.31
CA LYS A 73 1.38 -1.87 -15.46
C LYS A 73 2.55 -1.76 -14.48
N ALA A 74 3.51 -0.93 -14.88
CA ALA A 74 4.67 -0.65 -14.04
C ALA A 74 4.38 0.49 -13.09
N HIS A 75 4.53 0.22 -11.79
CA HIS A 75 4.40 1.20 -10.70
C HIS A 75 5.65 1.26 -9.82
N THR A 76 6.68 0.49 -10.19
CA THR A 76 7.97 0.44 -9.53
C THR A 76 9.05 0.56 -10.58
N PHE A 77 10.11 1.29 -10.25
CA PHE A 77 11.18 1.63 -11.16
C PHE A 77 12.53 1.41 -10.50
N SER A 78 13.57 1.21 -11.30
CA SER A 78 14.92 1.19 -10.77
C SER A 78 15.90 1.79 -11.76
N ALA A 79 17.02 2.29 -11.23
CA ALA A 79 18.16 2.69 -12.00
C ALA A 79 19.39 1.87 -11.60
N THR A 80 20.26 1.58 -12.57
CA THR A 80 21.61 1.07 -12.31
C THR A 80 22.64 2.05 -12.83
N TYR A 81 23.72 2.30 -12.09
CA TYR A 81 24.90 3.01 -12.58
C TYR A 81 26.10 2.07 -12.56
N TYR A 82 26.53 1.62 -13.74
CA TYR A 82 27.69 0.73 -13.89
C TYR A 82 28.22 0.62 -15.34
N PRO A 83 29.55 0.64 -15.54
CA PRO A 83 30.50 1.39 -14.72
C PRO A 83 30.30 2.91 -14.90
N ASP A 84 29.94 3.32 -16.11
CA ASP A 84 29.72 4.73 -16.48
C ASP A 84 28.39 4.94 -17.21
N ALA A 85 27.51 3.94 -17.16
CA ALA A 85 26.22 3.96 -17.83
C ALA A 85 25.07 3.93 -16.82
N LEU A 86 24.17 4.90 -16.95
CA LEU A 86 22.88 4.90 -16.28
C LEU A 86 21.91 4.04 -17.11
N ARG A 87 21.29 3.03 -16.52
CA ARG A 87 20.18 2.26 -17.14
C ARG A 87 18.95 2.35 -16.27
N LEU A 88 17.80 2.57 -16.91
CA LEU A 88 16.50 2.74 -16.26
C LEU A 88 15.63 1.52 -16.57
N TYR A 89 14.89 1.03 -15.57
CA TYR A 89 14.06 -0.16 -15.68
C TYR A 89 12.67 0.10 -15.09
N ALA A 90 11.67 -0.54 -15.67
CA ALA A 90 10.30 -0.60 -15.17
C ALA A 90 10.04 -2.00 -14.59
N HIS A 91 9.29 -2.07 -13.50
CA HIS A 91 8.90 -3.32 -12.85
C HIS A 91 7.39 -3.41 -12.75
N HIS A 92 6.83 -4.54 -13.18
CA HIS A 92 5.39 -4.81 -13.13
C HIS A 92 5.10 -6.22 -12.62
N VAL A 93 3.88 -6.39 -12.09
CA VAL A 93 3.36 -7.66 -11.58
C VAL A 93 2.34 -8.20 -12.58
N THR A 94 2.37 -9.51 -12.81
CA THR A 94 1.30 -10.22 -13.53
C THR A 94 0.66 -11.27 -12.65
N ALA A 95 -0.58 -11.61 -12.99
CA ALA A 95 -1.30 -12.69 -12.34
C ALA A 95 -0.53 -14.02 -12.43
N PRO A 96 -0.76 -14.96 -11.48
CA PRO A 96 -0.21 -16.30 -11.59
C PRO A 96 -0.60 -16.99 -12.89
N THR A 97 0.31 -17.74 -13.50
CA THR A 97 0.04 -18.51 -14.74
C THR A 97 -0.81 -19.77 -14.48
N ASN A 98 -0.80 -20.26 -13.25
CA ASN A 98 -1.52 -21.47 -12.82
C ASN A 98 -2.45 -21.13 -11.66
N GLU A 99 -3.58 -21.83 -11.54
CA GLU A 99 -4.48 -21.72 -10.39
C GLU A 99 -3.73 -21.98 -9.07
N GLY A 100 -3.92 -21.09 -8.09
CA GLY A 100 -3.21 -21.13 -6.80
C GLY A 100 -1.71 -20.79 -6.87
N GLY A 101 -1.22 -20.35 -8.04
CA GLY A 101 0.17 -19.94 -8.21
C GLY A 101 0.52 -18.62 -7.53
N ARG A 102 1.78 -18.22 -7.61
CA ARG A 102 2.27 -16.92 -7.12
C ARG A 102 2.31 -15.88 -8.25
N PRO A 103 2.15 -14.59 -7.94
CA PRO A 103 2.36 -13.53 -8.91
C PRO A 103 3.77 -13.58 -9.50
N GLU A 104 3.91 -13.17 -10.75
CA GLU A 104 5.21 -13.03 -11.40
C GLU A 104 5.65 -11.57 -11.43
N TYR A 105 6.97 -11.36 -11.34
CA TYR A 105 7.59 -10.04 -11.29
C TYR A 105 8.54 -9.88 -12.46
N HIS A 106 8.28 -8.85 -13.27
CA HIS A 106 8.96 -8.62 -14.53
C HIS A 106 9.76 -7.33 -14.47
N MET A 107 11.00 -7.38 -14.92
CA MET A 107 11.87 -6.20 -15.07
C MET A 107 12.14 -5.96 -16.56
N THR A 108 11.81 -4.77 -17.03
CA THR A 108 12.02 -4.35 -18.42
C THR A 108 12.96 -3.14 -18.47
N MET A 109 14.03 -3.21 -19.26
CA MET A 109 14.89 -2.05 -19.49
C MET A 109 14.15 -1.03 -20.36
N ILE A 110 14.07 0.21 -19.88
CA ILE A 110 13.45 1.33 -20.58
C ILE A 110 14.49 2.00 -21.49
N ARG A 111 15.66 2.33 -20.94
CA ARG A 111 16.72 3.07 -21.64
C ARG A 111 18.07 2.96 -20.94
N GLY A 112 19.15 3.22 -21.68
CA GLY A 112 20.50 3.42 -21.16
C GLY A 112 21.16 4.70 -21.67
N PHE A 113 22.06 5.29 -20.87
CA PHE A 113 22.78 6.51 -21.18
C PHE A 113 24.26 6.38 -20.78
N ALA A 114 25.19 6.70 -21.68
CA ALA A 114 26.60 6.84 -21.35
C ALA A 114 26.83 8.19 -20.66
N MET A 115 27.05 8.16 -19.34
CA MET A 115 27.04 9.37 -18.51
C MET A 115 28.36 10.17 -18.60
N THR A 116 29.43 9.54 -19.06
CA THR A 116 30.79 10.13 -19.11
C THR A 116 31.29 10.43 -20.52
N ASP A 117 30.48 10.16 -21.55
CA ASP A 117 30.84 10.36 -22.97
C ASP A 117 30.79 11.85 -23.36
N ILE A 118 29.60 12.42 -23.46
CA ILE A 118 29.40 13.83 -23.83
C ILE A 118 28.33 14.51 -22.97
N ARG A 119 28.36 15.85 -22.93
CA ARG A 119 27.37 16.66 -22.18
C ARG A 119 25.93 16.32 -22.54
N ASP A 120 25.65 16.06 -23.82
CA ASP A 120 24.29 15.77 -24.29
C ASP A 120 23.72 14.47 -23.70
N THR A 121 24.51 13.39 -23.68
CA THR A 121 24.08 12.11 -23.10
C THR A 121 23.90 12.21 -21.59
N PHE A 122 24.79 12.93 -20.91
CA PHE A 122 24.65 13.23 -19.49
C PHE A 122 23.35 13.97 -19.17
N VAL A 123 23.05 15.07 -19.88
CA VAL A 123 21.85 15.87 -19.64
C VAL A 123 20.58 15.05 -19.90
N LYS A 124 20.55 14.26 -20.97
CA LYS A 124 19.43 13.35 -21.27
C LYS A 124 19.25 12.27 -20.22
N GLY A 125 20.34 11.66 -19.75
CA GLY A 125 20.30 10.65 -18.71
C GLY A 125 19.83 11.20 -17.36
N ALA A 126 20.40 12.32 -16.92
CA ALA A 126 19.99 13.00 -15.70
C ALA A 126 18.53 13.46 -15.75
N GLY A 127 18.09 13.99 -16.90
CA GLY A 127 16.68 14.35 -17.12
C GLY A 127 15.75 13.15 -17.03
N ALA A 128 16.09 12.04 -17.70
CA ALA A 128 15.28 10.82 -17.65
C ALA A 128 15.20 10.22 -16.24
N LEU A 129 16.30 10.26 -15.46
CA LEU A 129 16.30 9.83 -14.06
C LEU A 129 15.35 10.67 -13.21
N ARG A 130 15.41 12.00 -13.32
CA ARG A 130 14.50 12.91 -12.59
C ARG A 130 13.05 12.64 -12.93
N ASN A 131 12.72 12.57 -14.22
CA ASN A 131 11.36 12.28 -14.66
C ASN A 131 10.86 10.93 -14.12
N MET A 132 11.74 9.92 -14.02
CA MET A 132 11.36 8.62 -13.47
C MET A 132 11.17 8.65 -11.95
N LEU A 133 11.93 9.48 -11.22
CA LEU A 133 11.71 9.73 -9.79
C LEU A 133 10.36 10.41 -9.56
N ASP A 134 10.07 11.49 -10.30
CA ASP A 134 8.80 12.22 -10.20
C ASP A 134 7.61 11.31 -10.55
N PHE A 135 7.76 10.47 -11.57
CA PHE A 135 6.73 9.52 -11.97
C PHE A 135 6.51 8.41 -10.94
N ALA A 136 7.58 7.92 -10.30
CA ALA A 136 7.47 6.97 -9.19
C ALA A 136 6.72 7.60 -8.01
N GLU A 137 7.06 8.84 -7.64
CA GLU A 137 6.38 9.57 -6.56
C GLU A 137 4.88 9.73 -6.85
N GLN A 138 4.51 10.11 -8.07
CA GLN A 138 3.11 10.25 -8.48
C GLN A 138 2.32 8.94 -8.29
N HIS A 139 2.86 7.81 -8.76
CA HIS A 139 2.20 6.51 -8.58
C HIS A 139 2.04 6.12 -7.12
N LEU A 140 3.06 6.36 -6.29
CA LEU A 140 2.99 6.09 -4.86
C LEU A 140 1.91 6.94 -4.19
N ASP A 141 1.87 8.24 -4.47
CA ASP A 141 0.90 9.16 -3.89
C ASP A 141 -0.53 8.83 -4.29
N ASP A 142 -0.77 8.47 -5.55
CA ASP A 142 -2.10 8.10 -6.01
C ASP A 142 -2.59 6.80 -5.35
N PHE A 143 -1.72 5.80 -5.18
CA PHE A 143 -2.08 4.57 -4.47
C PHE A 143 -2.26 4.78 -2.97
N ILE A 144 -1.43 5.60 -2.31
CA ILE A 144 -1.64 5.99 -0.91
C ILE A 144 -3.00 6.69 -0.75
N ARG A 145 -3.34 7.61 -1.65
CA ARG A 145 -4.61 8.33 -1.62
C ARG A 145 -5.79 7.36 -1.77
N ALA A 146 -5.73 6.46 -2.75
CA ALA A 146 -6.77 5.46 -2.97
C ALA A 146 -6.95 4.53 -1.77
N ALA A 147 -5.85 4.01 -1.21
CA ALA A 147 -5.89 3.13 -0.04
C ALA A 147 -6.46 3.84 1.20
N ASN A 148 -6.11 5.11 1.42
CA ASN A 148 -6.68 5.91 2.51
C ASN A 148 -8.20 6.10 2.36
N ILE A 149 -8.69 6.38 1.14
CA ILE A 149 -10.12 6.54 0.88
C ILE A 149 -10.87 5.25 1.24
N ARG A 150 -10.35 4.09 0.80
CA ARG A 150 -10.95 2.78 1.12
C ARG A 150 -10.93 2.49 2.62
N ALA A 151 -9.86 2.83 3.32
CA ALA A 151 -9.78 2.67 4.78
C ALA A 151 -10.86 3.49 5.50
N SER A 152 -11.07 4.75 5.10
CA SER A 152 -12.12 5.60 5.68
C SER A 152 -13.54 5.09 5.41
N GLN A 153 -13.77 4.53 4.22
CA GLN A 153 -15.06 3.93 3.87
C GLN A 153 -15.33 2.67 4.72
N ALA A 154 -14.33 1.81 4.92
CA ALA A 154 -14.46 0.62 5.74
C ALA A 154 -14.84 0.94 7.19
N ILE A 155 -14.19 1.95 7.79
CA ILE A 155 -14.51 2.45 9.14
C ILE A 155 -15.96 2.96 9.21
N THR A 156 -16.37 3.78 8.24
CA THR A 156 -17.73 4.35 8.20
C THR A 156 -18.80 3.27 8.06
N SER A 157 -18.56 2.23 7.26
CA SER A 157 -19.48 1.10 7.11
C SER A 157 -19.59 0.28 8.39
N GLN A 158 -18.47 0.03 9.08
CA GLN A 158 -18.47 -0.68 10.37
C GLN A 158 -19.27 0.08 11.43
N ASP A 159 -19.08 1.40 11.55
CA ASP A 159 -19.82 2.24 12.52
C ASP A 159 -21.34 2.27 12.26
N ARG A 160 -21.77 2.21 10.99
CA ARG A 160 -23.20 2.12 10.64
C ARG A 160 -23.80 0.77 11.01
N THR A 161 -23.09 -0.32 10.75
CA THR A 161 -23.57 -1.66 11.10
C THR A 161 -23.68 -1.85 12.62
N THR A 162 -22.75 -1.30 13.42
CA THR A 162 -22.86 -1.34 14.90
C THR A 162 -23.98 -0.46 15.45
N ALA A 163 -24.30 0.67 14.79
CA ALA A 163 -25.43 1.52 15.19
C ALA A 163 -26.80 0.88 14.88
N GLU A 164 -26.94 0.15 13.77
CA GLU A 164 -28.18 -0.53 13.39
C GLU A 164 -28.49 -1.80 14.21
N ILE A 165 -27.51 -2.38 14.91
CA ILE A 165 -27.68 -3.59 15.73
C ILE A 165 -28.08 -3.26 17.19
N GLN A 166 -28.17 -1.97 17.58
CA GLN A 166 -28.70 -1.62 18.90
C GLN A 166 -30.18 -2.01 19.01
N PRO A 167 -30.59 -2.89 19.96
CA PRO A 167 -31.99 -3.24 20.15
C PRO A 167 -32.79 -2.01 20.54
N LEU A 168 -34.00 -1.87 20.00
CA LEU A 168 -35.02 -0.96 20.52
C LEU A 168 -35.18 -1.25 22.02
N GLU A 169 -34.72 -0.34 22.88
CA GLU A 169 -35.00 -0.41 24.31
C GLU A 169 -36.52 -0.36 24.49
N ASP A 170 -37.06 -1.43 25.06
CA ASP A 170 -38.48 -1.58 25.37
C ASP A 170 -38.82 -0.53 26.45
N SER A 171 -39.64 0.46 26.07
CA SER A 171 -40.12 1.49 26.99
C SER A 171 -40.98 0.81 28.05
N PRO A 172 -40.72 1.01 29.36
CA PRO A 172 -41.59 0.43 30.38
C PRO A 172 -42.98 1.08 30.28
N ASP A 173 -43.97 0.24 30.01
CA ASP A 173 -45.39 0.57 29.98
C ASP A 173 -45.83 1.03 31.38
N GLU A 174 -46.10 2.33 31.51
CA GLU A 174 -46.49 2.97 32.76
C GLU A 174 -47.98 2.69 33.01
N THR A 175 -48.31 1.49 33.49
CA THR A 175 -49.63 1.17 34.05
C THR A 175 -49.54 1.02 35.56
N ALA A 176 -49.60 2.16 36.26
CA ALA A 176 -49.82 2.19 37.70
C ALA A 176 -51.27 1.78 38.02
N LEU A 177 -51.49 0.51 38.35
CA LEU A 177 -52.69 0.09 39.09
C LEU A 177 -52.50 0.39 40.58
N SER A 178 -53.32 1.29 41.13
CA SER A 178 -53.48 1.50 42.58
C SER A 178 -53.91 0.21 43.29
N PRO A 179 -53.40 -0.07 44.51
CA PRO A 179 -53.90 -1.16 45.32
C PRO A 179 -55.21 -0.78 46.05
N PRO A 180 -56.14 -1.74 46.27
CA PRO A 180 -57.37 -1.50 47.01
C PRO A 180 -57.12 -1.50 48.53
N GLY A 181 -57.85 -0.61 49.22
CA GLY A 181 -57.80 -0.43 50.66
C GLY A 181 -58.36 -1.62 51.43
N TYR A 182 -57.75 -1.90 52.58
CA TYR A 182 -58.30 -2.77 53.61
C TYR A 182 -58.84 -1.91 54.75
N LEU A 183 -60.13 -2.05 55.00
CA LEU A 183 -60.83 -1.65 56.21
C LEU A 183 -60.34 -2.54 57.37
N TYR A 184 -59.86 -1.95 58.45
CA TYR A 184 -59.80 -2.61 59.75
C TYR A 184 -61.01 -2.14 60.57
N GLU A 185 -61.95 -3.05 60.82
CA GLU A 185 -62.89 -2.97 61.93
C GLU A 185 -62.16 -3.23 63.26
N GLY A 186 -62.77 -2.78 64.37
CA GLY A 186 -62.27 -2.77 65.75
C GLY A 186 -61.84 -4.14 66.33
N ASP A 187 -61.48 -4.26 67.60
CA ASP A 187 -61.97 -3.54 68.77
C ASP A 187 -61.05 -3.81 69.99
N ASP A 188 -61.32 -3.08 71.06
CA ASP A 188 -61.10 -3.43 72.48
C ASP A 188 -59.70 -3.54 73.09
N SER A 189 -59.32 -2.50 73.85
CA SER A 189 -59.17 -2.48 75.34
C SER A 189 -58.13 -1.47 75.82
#